data_AF-A0A542AH00-F1
#
_entry.id   AF-A0A542AH00-F1
#
_cell.length_a   1.000
_cell.length_b   1.000
_cell.length_c   1.000
_cell.angle_alpha   90.00
_cell.angle_beta   90.00
_cell.angle_gamma   90.00
#
_symmetry.space_group_name_H-M   'P 1'
#
loop_
_entity.id
_entity.type
_entity.pdbx_description
1 polymer ?
#
loop_
_entity_poly.entity_id
_entity_poly.type
_entity_poly.pdbx_seq_one_letter_code
_entity_poly.pdbx_strand_id
1 'polypeptide(L)'
;MTAVAIDGPAGAGKSTIARRAAREIGFIYVDTGALYRAVGLYMLKQGVDTSDVRAVTPLLQQVHVTLTFQNGEQKVILCGEDVSSAIRTAEVSMAASNVSAIPAVRDFLFSLQKDIAKNNDVVMDGRDIGTVVLPDAQVKIFLTASPEERARRRYQQMIKKGEHVDYDDVLSDLKTRDYNDSHRAVAPLVPAATAVIVDTTGNTLEQSVKQLVAIIKKNLQYNK
;
A
#
# COMPACT_ATOMS: atom_id res chain seq x y z
N MET A 1 4.34 9.15 -19.67
CA MET A 1 3.76 8.91 -18.34
C MET A 1 4.87 8.57 -17.38
N THR A 2 4.76 9.08 -16.17
CA THR A 2 5.78 9.06 -15.13
C THR A 2 5.25 8.30 -13.93
N ALA A 3 5.97 7.26 -13.51
CA ALA A 3 5.63 6.46 -12.34
C ALA A 3 6.66 6.68 -11.23
N VAL A 4 6.14 6.94 -10.03
CA VAL A 4 6.88 6.92 -8.77
C VAL A 4 6.38 5.75 -7.95
N ALA A 5 7.25 4.77 -7.71
CA ALA A 5 6.98 3.62 -6.85
C ALA A 5 7.43 3.91 -5.42
N ILE A 6 6.55 3.69 -4.43
CA ILE A 6 6.86 3.85 -3.00
C ILE A 6 6.56 2.55 -2.26
N ASP A 7 7.61 1.81 -1.92
CA ASP A 7 7.53 0.59 -1.14
C ASP A 7 7.97 0.81 0.30
N GLY A 8 7.69 -0.15 1.17
CA GLY A 8 8.16 -0.12 2.55
C GLY A 8 7.19 -0.80 3.53
N PRO A 9 7.61 -1.00 4.78
CA PRO A 9 6.86 -1.79 5.76
C PRO A 9 5.56 -1.13 6.22
N ALA A 10 4.70 -1.90 6.88
CA ALA A 10 3.48 -1.38 7.49
C ALA A 10 3.81 -0.30 8.54
N GLY A 11 2.96 0.72 8.67
CA GLY A 11 3.18 1.79 9.66
C GLY A 11 4.27 2.81 9.32
N ALA A 12 5.01 2.66 8.22
CA ALA A 12 6.03 3.63 7.77
C ALA A 12 5.46 5.01 7.32
N GLY A 13 4.13 5.19 7.33
CA GLY A 13 3.48 6.43 6.92
C GLY A 13 3.31 6.61 5.41
N LYS A 14 3.65 5.58 4.60
CA LYS A 14 3.60 5.59 3.13
C LYS A 14 2.37 6.27 2.56
N SER A 15 1.18 5.76 2.84
CA SER A 15 -0.05 6.25 2.21
C SER A 15 -0.31 7.73 2.51
N THR A 16 0.01 8.21 3.72
CA THR A 16 -0.14 9.62 4.08
C THR A 16 0.91 10.49 3.39
N ILE A 17 2.17 10.05 3.40
CA ILE A 17 3.30 10.80 2.82
C ILE A 17 3.20 10.83 1.29
N ALA A 18 2.95 9.67 0.67
CA ALA A 18 2.76 9.49 -0.76
C ALA A 18 1.58 10.30 -1.31
N ARG A 19 0.43 10.28 -0.64
CA ARG A 19 -0.74 11.07 -1.06
C ARG A 19 -0.45 12.58 -1.04
N ARG A 20 0.22 13.06 0.01
CA ARG A 20 0.62 14.48 0.10
C ARG A 20 1.64 14.84 -0.97
N ALA A 21 2.66 14.02 -1.16
CA ALA A 21 3.68 14.25 -2.17
C ALA A 21 3.09 14.24 -3.59
N ALA A 22 2.20 13.30 -3.91
CA ALA A 22 1.48 13.23 -5.18
C ALA A 22 0.72 14.52 -5.47
N ARG A 23 -0.02 15.04 -4.47
CA ARG A 23 -0.72 16.32 -4.58
C ARG A 23 0.23 17.48 -4.84
N GLU A 24 1.39 17.54 -4.17
CA GLU A 24 2.38 18.60 -4.34
C GLU A 24 3.09 18.59 -5.70
N ILE A 25 3.20 17.43 -6.34
CA ILE A 25 3.81 17.29 -7.67
C ILE A 25 2.80 17.19 -8.82
N GLY A 26 1.49 17.19 -8.51
CA GLY A 26 0.41 17.11 -9.50
C GLY A 26 0.16 15.71 -10.07
N PHE A 27 0.52 14.66 -9.34
CA PHE A 27 0.38 13.26 -9.78
C PHE A 27 -0.83 12.60 -9.12
N ILE A 28 -1.36 11.56 -9.74
CA ILE A 28 -2.42 10.73 -9.16
C ILE A 28 -1.82 9.80 -8.11
N TYR A 29 -2.40 9.80 -6.92
CA TYR A 29 -2.03 8.86 -5.86
C TYR A 29 -2.79 7.54 -6.01
N VAL A 30 -2.10 6.41 -5.94
CA VAL A 30 -2.69 5.06 -6.02
C VAL A 30 -2.30 4.23 -4.80
N ASP A 31 -3.27 3.94 -3.93
CA ASP A 31 -3.14 2.99 -2.81
C ASP A 31 -3.41 1.57 -3.29
N THR A 32 -2.34 0.80 -3.56
CA THR A 32 -2.49 -0.60 -3.99
C THR A 32 -2.97 -1.50 -2.85
N GLY A 33 -2.65 -1.15 -1.60
CA GLY A 33 -3.15 -1.87 -0.43
C GLY A 33 -4.67 -1.81 -0.32
N ALA A 34 -5.30 -0.75 -0.82
CA ALA A 34 -6.75 -0.63 -0.87
C ALA A 34 -7.40 -1.65 -1.83
N LEU A 35 -6.70 -2.03 -2.91
CA LEU A 35 -7.16 -3.06 -3.85
C LEU A 35 -7.17 -4.44 -3.18
N TYR A 36 -6.08 -4.82 -2.51
CA TYR A 36 -6.02 -6.07 -1.74
C TYR A 36 -7.05 -6.11 -0.61
N ARG A 37 -7.29 -4.96 0.05
CA ARG A 37 -8.35 -4.84 1.07
C ARG A 37 -9.76 -4.97 0.49
N ALA A 38 -10.00 -4.51 -0.75
CA ALA A 38 -11.29 -4.75 -1.41
C ALA A 38 -11.51 -6.24 -1.72
N VAL A 39 -10.49 -6.94 -2.21
CA VAL A 39 -10.55 -8.40 -2.41
C VAL A 39 -10.76 -9.11 -1.06
N GLY A 40 -10.00 -8.76 -0.03
CA GLY A 40 -10.15 -9.34 1.30
C GLY A 40 -11.55 -9.12 1.89
N LEU A 41 -12.09 -7.91 1.77
CA LEU A 41 -13.47 -7.61 2.17
C LEU A 41 -14.50 -8.44 1.42
N TYR A 42 -14.31 -8.65 0.11
CA TYR A 42 -15.19 -9.51 -0.68
C TYR A 42 -15.20 -10.94 -0.13
N MET A 43 -14.02 -11.51 0.14
CA MET A 43 -13.90 -12.87 0.67
C MET A 43 -14.55 -13.00 2.05
N LEU A 44 -14.37 -12.01 2.93
CA LEU A 44 -15.04 -11.97 4.23
C LEU A 44 -16.57 -11.95 4.08
N LYS A 45 -17.11 -11.16 3.13
CA LYS A 45 -18.56 -11.12 2.84
C LYS A 45 -19.09 -12.48 2.35
N GLN A 46 -18.26 -13.29 1.70
CA GLN A 46 -18.62 -14.65 1.26
C GLN A 46 -18.44 -15.72 2.35
N GLY A 47 -17.94 -15.34 3.53
CA GLY A 47 -17.71 -16.28 4.64
C GLY A 47 -16.60 -17.30 4.38
N VAL A 48 -15.66 -17.01 3.47
CA VAL A 48 -14.54 -17.92 3.16
C VAL A 48 -13.31 -17.57 3.97
N ASP A 49 -12.49 -18.60 4.26
CA ASP A 49 -11.17 -18.39 4.84
C ASP A 49 -10.26 -17.71 3.81
N THR A 50 -9.86 -16.48 4.13
CA THR A 50 -9.00 -15.63 3.29
C THR A 50 -7.57 -16.16 3.11
N SER A 51 -7.17 -17.14 3.92
CA SER A 51 -5.88 -17.83 3.81
C SER A 51 -5.96 -19.12 2.96
N ASP A 52 -7.17 -19.62 2.67
CA ASP A 52 -7.35 -20.82 1.84
C ASP A 52 -7.37 -20.46 0.35
N VAL A 53 -6.27 -20.78 -0.33
CA VAL A 53 -6.10 -20.61 -1.78
C VAL A 53 -7.22 -21.27 -2.58
N ARG A 54 -7.70 -22.45 -2.17
CA ARG A 54 -8.74 -23.20 -2.89
C ARG A 54 -10.12 -22.56 -2.73
N ALA A 55 -10.38 -21.92 -1.61
CA ALA A 55 -11.61 -21.18 -1.37
C ALA A 55 -11.60 -19.81 -2.06
N VAL A 56 -10.48 -19.09 -2.03
CA VAL A 56 -10.36 -17.72 -2.58
C VAL A 56 -10.33 -17.70 -4.11
N THR A 57 -9.55 -18.58 -4.74
CA THR A 57 -9.25 -18.50 -6.18
C THR A 57 -10.51 -18.54 -7.08
N PRO A 58 -11.48 -19.46 -6.87
CA PRO A 58 -12.69 -19.52 -7.70
C PRO A 58 -13.56 -18.27 -7.63
N LEU A 59 -13.54 -17.56 -6.49
CA LEU A 59 -14.36 -16.36 -6.27
C LEU A 59 -13.82 -15.12 -6.98
N LEU A 60 -12.54 -15.11 -7.40
CA LEU A 60 -11.93 -13.96 -8.09
C LEU A 60 -12.68 -13.57 -9.38
N GLN A 61 -13.29 -14.53 -10.08
CA GLN A 61 -14.07 -14.25 -11.28
C GLN A 61 -15.33 -13.41 -11.02
N GLN A 62 -15.80 -13.36 -9.78
CA GLN A 62 -16.97 -12.59 -9.35
C GLN A 62 -16.58 -11.23 -8.74
N VAL A 63 -15.28 -10.96 -8.60
CA VAL A 63 -14.76 -9.74 -8.02
C VAL A 63 -14.59 -8.70 -9.12
N HIS A 64 -15.24 -7.54 -8.95
CA HIS A 64 -15.02 -6.37 -9.79
C HIS A 64 -14.54 -5.21 -8.90
N VAL A 65 -13.27 -4.83 -9.05
CA VAL A 65 -12.68 -3.71 -8.32
C VAL A 65 -12.32 -2.61 -9.31
N THR A 66 -12.80 -1.40 -9.06
CA THR A 66 -12.41 -0.21 -9.83
C THR A 66 -11.99 0.92 -8.89
N LEU A 67 -11.07 1.75 -9.38
CA LEU A 67 -10.68 2.97 -8.71
C LEU A 67 -11.30 4.15 -9.44
N THR A 68 -11.97 5.01 -8.70
CA THR A 68 -12.46 6.29 -9.21
C THR A 68 -11.82 7.43 -8.43
N PHE A 69 -11.60 8.56 -9.10
CA PHE A 69 -11.03 9.75 -8.48
C PHE A 69 -12.11 10.82 -8.43
N GLN A 70 -12.54 11.17 -7.22
CA GLN A 70 -13.56 12.19 -6.99
C GLN A 70 -12.99 13.25 -6.04
N ASN A 71 -13.04 14.52 -6.45
CA ASN A 71 -12.53 15.65 -5.67
C ASN A 71 -11.08 15.50 -5.17
N GLY A 72 -10.23 14.82 -5.96
CA GLY A 72 -8.83 14.55 -5.59
C GLY A 72 -8.65 13.42 -4.57
N GLU A 73 -9.71 12.69 -4.21
CA GLU A 73 -9.65 11.49 -3.38
C GLU A 73 -9.87 10.22 -4.21
N GLN A 74 -9.10 9.18 -3.89
CA GLN A 74 -9.30 7.84 -4.42
C GLN A 74 -10.50 7.18 -3.73
N LYS A 75 -11.45 6.73 -4.53
CA LYS A 75 -12.57 5.87 -4.13
C LYS A 75 -12.33 4.46 -4.64
N VAL A 76 -12.67 3.48 -3.80
CA VAL A 76 -12.58 2.06 -4.14
C VAL A 76 -13.99 1.51 -4.29
N ILE A 77 -14.33 1.13 -5.51
CA ILE A 77 -15.61 0.54 -5.84
C ILE A 77 -15.44 -0.97 -5.95
N LEU A 78 -16.21 -1.73 -5.17
CA LEU A 78 -16.22 -3.19 -5.17
C LEU A 78 -17.62 -3.67 -5.56
N CYS A 79 -17.73 -4.34 -6.70
CA CYS A 79 -18.99 -4.86 -7.24
C CYS A 79 -20.12 -3.82 -7.30
N GLY A 80 -19.76 -2.57 -7.64
CA GLY A 80 -20.69 -1.43 -7.74
C GLY A 80 -20.86 -0.61 -6.45
N GLU A 81 -20.33 -1.05 -5.31
CA GLU A 81 -20.45 -0.36 -4.02
C GLU A 81 -19.19 0.43 -3.66
N ASP A 82 -19.32 1.66 -3.15
CA ASP A 82 -18.20 2.39 -2.55
C ASP A 82 -17.82 1.76 -1.19
N VAL A 83 -16.69 1.06 -1.16
CA VAL A 83 -16.17 0.38 0.03
C VAL A 83 -15.02 1.13 0.70
N SER A 84 -14.74 2.38 0.29
CA SER A 84 -13.56 3.14 0.72
C SER A 84 -13.38 3.25 2.23
N SER A 85 -14.49 3.28 2.98
CA SER A 85 -14.50 3.28 4.45
C SER A 85 -14.47 1.87 5.03
N ALA A 86 -15.26 0.94 4.47
CA ALA A 86 -15.37 -0.44 4.93
C ALA A 86 -14.03 -1.19 4.87
N ILE A 87 -13.18 -0.87 3.89
CA ILE A 87 -11.86 -1.50 3.74
C ILE A 87 -10.83 -1.06 4.77
N ARG A 88 -11.17 -0.19 5.74
CA ARG A 88 -10.20 0.39 6.70
C ARG A 88 -10.22 -0.28 8.08
N THR A 89 -10.98 -1.36 8.25
CA THR A 89 -11.06 -2.11 9.52
C THR A 89 -9.81 -2.98 9.74
N ALA A 90 -9.57 -3.38 10.99
CA ALA A 90 -8.47 -4.29 11.34
C ALA A 90 -8.67 -5.67 10.69
N GLU A 91 -9.89 -6.20 10.72
CA GLU A 91 -10.29 -7.46 10.10
C GLU A 91 -9.98 -7.48 8.60
N VAL A 92 -10.42 -6.47 7.85
CA VAL A 92 -10.13 -6.37 6.41
C VAL A 92 -8.63 -6.20 6.14
N SER A 93 -7.91 -5.54 7.04
CA SER A 93 -6.45 -5.43 6.93
C SER A 93 -5.75 -6.78 7.08
N MET A 94 -6.25 -7.67 7.93
CA MET A 94 -5.75 -9.05 8.05
C MET A 94 -6.12 -9.86 6.81
N ALA A 95 -7.37 -9.80 6.37
CA ALA A 95 -7.82 -10.46 5.15
C ALA A 95 -6.98 -10.06 3.93
N ALA A 96 -6.64 -8.76 3.79
CA ALA A 96 -5.77 -8.27 2.74
C ALA A 96 -4.37 -8.88 2.79
N SER A 97 -3.80 -9.05 3.99
CA SER A 97 -2.51 -9.72 4.18
C SER A 97 -2.56 -11.15 3.65
N ASN A 98 -3.59 -11.91 4.05
CA ASN A 98 -3.77 -13.30 3.64
C ASN A 98 -3.93 -13.43 2.12
N VAL A 99 -4.87 -12.69 1.52
CA VAL A 99 -5.11 -12.78 0.07
C VAL A 99 -3.92 -12.25 -0.75
N SER A 100 -3.13 -11.31 -0.22
CA SER A 100 -1.95 -10.79 -0.93
C SER A 100 -0.81 -11.81 -1.08
N ALA A 101 -0.82 -12.88 -0.28
CA ALA A 101 0.12 -13.99 -0.40
C ALA A 101 -0.29 -15.00 -1.48
N ILE A 102 -1.52 -14.91 -2.01
CA ILE A 102 -2.06 -15.84 -3.01
C ILE A 102 -1.69 -15.36 -4.42
N PRO A 103 -0.92 -16.13 -5.23
CA PRO A 103 -0.48 -15.70 -6.55
C PRO A 103 -1.62 -15.27 -7.49
N ALA A 104 -2.72 -16.03 -7.52
CA ALA A 104 -3.88 -15.73 -8.36
C ALA A 104 -4.53 -14.36 -8.03
N VAL A 105 -4.55 -13.96 -6.75
CA VAL A 105 -5.05 -12.63 -6.34
C VAL A 105 -4.14 -11.52 -6.86
N ARG A 106 -2.82 -11.75 -6.81
CA ARG A 106 -1.82 -10.80 -7.28
C ARG A 106 -1.92 -10.62 -8.80
N ASP A 107 -2.01 -11.73 -9.53
CA ASP A 107 -2.18 -11.73 -10.99
C ASP A 107 -3.47 -11.02 -11.40
N PHE A 108 -4.57 -11.29 -10.68
CA PHE A 108 -5.85 -10.62 -10.88
C PHE A 108 -5.75 -9.10 -10.73
N LEU A 109 -5.03 -8.60 -9.73
CA LEU A 109 -4.87 -7.16 -9.49
C LEU A 109 -3.76 -6.53 -10.33
N PHE A 110 -2.88 -7.31 -10.95
CA PHE A 110 -1.68 -6.82 -11.62
C PHE A 110 -1.99 -5.95 -12.84
N SER A 111 -2.92 -6.42 -13.69
CA SER A 111 -3.34 -5.68 -14.89
C SER A 111 -3.92 -4.31 -14.53
N LEU A 112 -4.83 -4.26 -13.55
CA LEU A 112 -5.44 -3.02 -13.06
C LEU A 112 -4.39 -2.00 -12.61
N GLN A 113 -3.39 -2.43 -11.83
CA GLN A 113 -2.33 -1.53 -11.36
C GLN A 113 -1.47 -1.00 -12.51
N LYS A 114 -1.09 -1.86 -13.46
CA LYS A 114 -0.31 -1.47 -14.63
C LYS A 114 -1.07 -0.51 -15.55
N ASP A 115 -2.34 -0.77 -15.79
CA ASP A 115 -3.17 0.05 -16.69
C ASP A 115 -3.35 1.48 -16.13
N ILE A 116 -3.47 1.62 -14.82
CA ILE A 116 -3.52 2.96 -14.19
C ILE A 116 -2.21 3.72 -14.43
N ALA A 117 -1.06 3.08 -14.23
CA ALA A 117 0.25 3.71 -14.42
C ALA A 117 0.58 4.00 -15.90
N LYS A 118 0.04 3.22 -16.84
CA LYS A 118 0.23 3.43 -18.27
C LYS A 118 -0.48 4.67 -18.80
N ASN A 119 -1.58 5.05 -18.18
CA ASN A 119 -2.46 6.12 -18.65
C ASN A 119 -2.34 7.42 -17.85
N ASN A 120 -1.53 7.46 -16.79
CA ASN A 120 -1.45 8.60 -15.88
C ASN A 120 -0.03 8.79 -15.33
N ASP A 121 0.29 10.03 -14.90
CA ASP A 121 1.42 10.27 -14.00
C ASP A 121 1.01 9.88 -12.57
N VAL A 122 1.70 8.91 -11.97
CA VAL A 122 1.26 8.26 -10.72
C VAL A 122 2.33 8.23 -9.64
N VAL A 123 1.87 8.36 -8.39
CA VAL A 123 2.59 7.92 -7.20
C VAL A 123 1.84 6.72 -6.65
N MET A 124 2.45 5.54 -6.74
CA MET A 124 1.85 4.28 -6.34
C MET A 124 2.56 3.73 -5.10
N ASP A 125 1.82 3.52 -4.00
CA ASP A 125 2.37 2.95 -2.76
C ASP A 125 1.95 1.50 -2.52
N GLY A 126 2.88 0.69 -2.01
CA GLY A 126 2.67 -0.75 -1.81
C GLY A 126 3.80 -1.44 -1.06
N ARG A 127 4.11 -2.67 -1.45
CA ARG A 127 5.21 -3.49 -0.89
C ARG A 127 6.23 -3.92 -1.93
N ASP A 128 5.79 -4.03 -3.17
CA ASP A 128 6.54 -4.59 -4.29
C ASP A 128 6.27 -3.82 -5.60
N ILE A 129 5.96 -2.53 -5.48
CA ILE A 129 5.66 -1.67 -6.62
C ILE A 129 6.90 -1.50 -7.49
N GLY A 130 8.05 -1.13 -6.92
CA GLY A 130 9.28 -0.90 -7.65
C GLY A 130 10.01 -2.17 -8.10
N THR A 131 9.64 -3.33 -7.56
CA THR A 131 10.26 -4.63 -7.85
C THR A 131 9.43 -5.49 -8.81
N VAL A 132 8.09 -5.44 -8.71
CA VAL A 132 7.20 -6.35 -9.46
C VAL A 132 6.19 -5.59 -10.32
N VAL A 133 5.46 -4.62 -9.75
CA VAL A 133 4.35 -3.96 -10.47
C VAL A 133 4.87 -3.01 -11.54
N LEU A 134 5.78 -2.13 -11.16
CA LEU A 134 6.39 -1.05 -11.95
C LEU A 134 7.92 -1.14 -11.86
N PRO A 135 8.54 -2.23 -12.36
CA PRO A 135 10.00 -2.39 -12.34
C PRO A 135 10.72 -1.32 -13.18
N ASP A 136 10.02 -0.64 -14.08
CA ASP A 136 10.55 0.44 -14.91
C ASP A 136 10.12 1.84 -14.43
N ALA A 137 9.60 1.96 -13.20
CA ALA A 137 9.26 3.25 -12.62
C ALA A 137 10.46 4.21 -12.62
N GLN A 138 10.26 5.44 -13.09
CA GLN A 138 11.31 6.46 -13.20
C GLN A 138 11.90 6.85 -11.85
N VAL A 139 11.12 6.73 -10.77
CA VAL A 139 11.59 6.92 -9.40
C VAL A 139 11.09 5.76 -8.55
N LYS A 140 12.01 5.12 -7.82
CA LYS A 140 11.68 4.08 -6.85
C LYS A 140 12.17 4.51 -5.48
N ILE A 141 11.31 4.40 -4.49
CA ILE A 141 11.59 4.84 -3.13
C ILE A 141 11.20 3.72 -2.18
N PHE A 142 12.08 3.38 -1.26
CA PHE A 142 11.76 2.51 -0.14
C PHE A 142 11.68 3.35 1.13
N LEU A 143 10.45 3.63 1.57
CA LEU A 143 10.15 4.46 2.72
C LEU A 143 10.09 3.61 3.98
N THR A 144 10.95 3.90 4.95
CA THR A 144 11.06 3.14 6.19
C THR A 144 11.07 4.05 7.42
N ALA A 145 10.99 3.41 8.59
CA ALA A 145 11.20 3.96 9.92
C ALA A 145 11.46 2.79 10.88
N SER A 146 12.07 3.07 12.04
CA SER A 146 12.29 2.05 13.06
C SER A 146 10.97 1.36 13.45
N PRO A 147 10.98 0.05 13.78
CA PRO A 147 9.78 -0.65 14.26
C PRO A 147 9.07 0.07 15.40
N GLU A 148 9.83 0.62 16.34
CA GLU A 148 9.34 1.34 17.51
C GLU A 148 8.62 2.65 17.10
N GLU A 149 9.19 3.40 16.16
CA GLU A 149 8.56 4.63 15.67
C GLU A 149 7.26 4.32 14.89
N ARG A 150 7.26 3.25 14.10
CA ARG A 150 6.05 2.81 13.36
C ARG A 150 4.98 2.31 14.31
N ALA A 151 5.34 1.55 15.34
CA ALA A 151 4.43 1.10 16.38
C ALA A 151 3.85 2.29 17.15
N ARG A 152 4.68 3.26 17.56
CA ARG A 152 4.26 4.49 18.24
C ARG A 152 3.24 5.27 17.41
N ARG A 153 3.50 5.47 16.11
CA ARG A 153 2.57 6.15 15.18
C ARG A 153 1.24 5.41 15.08
N ARG A 154 1.28 4.08 14.97
CA ARG A 154 0.08 3.23 14.86
C ARG A 154 -0.73 3.23 16.15
N TYR A 155 -0.07 3.07 17.29
CA TYR A 155 -0.67 3.14 18.61
C TYR A 155 -1.41 4.48 18.81
N GLN A 156 -0.74 5.60 18.54
CA GLN A 156 -1.37 6.93 18.61
C GLN A 156 -2.59 7.09 17.69
N GLN A 157 -2.58 6.45 16.51
CA GLN A 157 -3.72 6.45 15.61
C GLN A 157 -4.92 5.69 16.20
N MET A 158 -4.67 4.56 16.87
CA MET A 158 -5.70 3.71 17.46
C MET A 158 -6.30 4.36 18.72
N ILE A 159 -5.46 4.92 19.59
CA ILE A 159 -5.92 5.71 20.75
C ILE A 159 -6.80 6.90 20.32
N LYS A 160 -6.43 7.62 19.25
CA LYS A 160 -7.24 8.73 18.72
C LYS A 160 -8.61 8.30 18.18
N LYS A 161 -8.79 7.02 17.85
CA LYS A 161 -10.08 6.45 17.43
C LYS A 161 -10.90 5.91 18.58
N GLY A 162 -10.40 5.98 19.82
CA GLY A 162 -11.04 5.40 20.99
C GLY A 162 -10.84 3.88 21.13
N GLU A 163 -9.86 3.31 20.42
CA GLU A 163 -9.51 1.90 20.57
C GLU A 163 -8.66 1.71 21.84
N HIS A 164 -8.95 0.64 22.61
CA HIS A 164 -8.15 0.23 23.76
C HIS A 164 -7.18 -0.86 23.32
N VAL A 165 -5.90 -0.51 23.16
CA VAL A 165 -4.84 -1.43 22.74
C VAL A 165 -3.59 -1.21 23.57
N ASP A 166 -2.75 -2.25 23.70
CA ASP A 166 -1.43 -2.15 24.31
C ASP A 166 -0.37 -1.78 23.27
N TYR A 167 0.65 -1.02 23.67
CA TYR A 167 1.75 -0.65 22.77
C TYR A 167 2.59 -1.86 22.34
N ASP A 168 2.86 -2.78 23.26
CA ASP A 168 3.69 -3.96 23.01
C ASP A 168 3.00 -4.93 22.05
N ASP A 169 1.68 -5.06 22.15
CA ASP A 169 0.86 -5.81 21.18
C ASP A 169 0.97 -5.20 19.78
N VAL A 170 0.83 -3.87 19.67
CA VAL A 170 0.96 -3.16 18.38
C VAL A 170 2.36 -3.34 17.79
N LEU A 171 3.40 -3.30 18.61
CA LEU A 171 4.78 -3.52 18.16
C LEU A 171 5.01 -4.96 17.70
N SER A 172 4.49 -5.94 18.45
CA SER A 172 4.59 -7.36 18.13
C SER A 172 3.88 -7.70 16.82
N ASP A 173 2.65 -7.22 16.64
CA ASP A 173 1.86 -7.39 15.42
C ASP A 173 2.58 -6.82 14.19
N LEU A 174 3.17 -5.64 14.37
CA LEU A 174 3.89 -4.96 13.31
C LEU A 174 5.18 -5.71 12.92
N LYS A 175 5.94 -6.21 13.90
CA LYS A 175 7.13 -7.05 13.63
C LYS A 175 6.76 -8.35 12.92
N THR A 176 5.67 -9.00 13.34
CA THR A 176 5.14 -10.21 12.70
C THR A 176 4.76 -9.94 11.26
N ARG A 177 4.08 -8.82 10.99
CA ARG A 177 3.73 -8.41 9.63
C ARG A 177 4.94 -8.14 8.77
N ASP A 178 5.95 -7.43 9.29
CA ASP A 178 7.17 -7.16 8.53
C ASP A 178 7.92 -8.45 8.19
N TYR A 179 7.97 -9.40 9.12
CA TYR A 179 8.53 -10.72 8.88
C TYR A 179 7.79 -11.43 7.75
N ASN A 180 6.47 -11.51 7.82
CA ASN A 180 5.64 -12.16 6.80
C ASN A 180 5.75 -11.47 5.43
N ASP A 181 5.71 -10.14 5.38
CA ASP A 181 5.86 -9.36 4.16
C ASP A 181 7.25 -9.59 3.52
N SER A 182 8.31 -9.73 4.32
CA SER A 182 9.68 -9.88 3.82
C SER A 182 10.07 -11.32 3.48
N HIS A 183 9.43 -12.32 4.09
CA HIS A 183 9.73 -13.75 3.90
C HIS A 183 8.72 -14.50 3.04
N ARG A 184 7.69 -13.82 2.50
CA ARG A 184 6.75 -14.46 1.57
C ARG A 184 7.47 -14.93 0.30
N ALA A 185 7.08 -16.10 -0.20
CA ALA A 185 7.70 -16.71 -1.39
C ALA A 185 7.48 -15.89 -2.67
N VAL A 186 6.40 -15.11 -2.74
CA VAL A 186 6.05 -14.30 -3.92
C VAL A 186 6.09 -12.82 -3.60
N ALA A 187 6.88 -12.08 -4.37
CA ALA A 187 7.04 -10.64 -4.29
C ALA A 187 7.40 -10.14 -2.87
N PRO A 188 8.45 -10.67 -2.20
CA PRO A 188 8.80 -10.24 -0.85
C PRO A 188 9.02 -8.73 -0.75
N LEU A 189 8.76 -8.15 0.41
CA LEU A 189 9.08 -6.76 0.73
C LEU A 189 10.59 -6.59 0.77
N VAL A 190 11.15 -6.22 -0.37
CA VAL A 190 12.56 -5.88 -0.52
C VAL A 190 12.68 -4.57 -1.30
N PRO A 191 13.62 -3.68 -0.94
CA PRO A 191 13.90 -2.51 -1.75
C PRO A 191 14.33 -2.94 -3.16
N ALA A 192 13.82 -2.28 -4.20
CA ALA A 192 14.37 -2.45 -5.54
C ALA A 192 15.84 -2.01 -5.57
N ALA A 193 16.66 -2.64 -6.42
CA ALA A 193 18.09 -2.33 -6.51
C ALA A 193 18.39 -0.85 -6.79
N THR A 194 17.48 -0.18 -7.53
CA THR A 194 17.58 1.25 -7.87
C THR A 194 16.75 2.14 -6.95
N ALA A 195 16.20 1.62 -5.84
CA ALA A 195 15.38 2.39 -4.92
C ALA A 195 16.23 3.29 -4.03
N VAL A 196 15.77 4.53 -3.86
CA VAL A 196 16.30 5.43 -2.82
C VAL A 196 15.68 5.02 -1.49
N ILE A 197 16.51 4.65 -0.51
CA ILE A 197 16.05 4.38 0.85
C ILE A 197 15.80 5.71 1.57
N VAL A 198 14.60 5.86 2.15
CA VAL A 198 14.19 7.06 2.88
C VAL A 198 13.74 6.65 4.28
N ASP A 199 14.61 6.89 5.27
CA ASP A 199 14.28 6.71 6.68
C ASP A 199 13.58 7.96 7.21
N THR A 200 12.37 7.77 7.76
CA THR A 200 11.55 8.83 8.35
C THR A 200 11.48 8.76 9.87
N THR A 201 12.37 8.00 10.52
CA THR A 201 12.46 7.90 11.97
C THR A 201 12.68 9.29 12.58
N GLY A 202 11.84 9.68 13.55
CA GLY A 202 11.90 11.00 14.18
C GLY A 202 11.40 12.17 13.33
N ASN A 203 11.17 11.98 12.03
CA ASN A 203 10.65 13.05 11.16
C ASN A 203 9.20 13.36 11.47
N THR A 204 8.83 14.65 11.37
CA THR A 204 7.44 15.06 11.24
C THR A 204 6.88 14.66 9.87
N LEU A 205 5.55 14.67 9.74
CA LEU A 205 4.91 14.42 8.45
C LEU A 205 5.38 15.42 7.38
N GLU A 206 5.54 16.70 7.74
CA GLU A 206 5.98 17.73 6.80
C GLU A 206 7.42 17.53 6.34
N GLN A 207 8.32 17.18 7.26
CA GLN A 207 9.71 16.85 6.92
C GLN A 207 9.77 15.65 5.98
N SER A 208 9.00 14.60 6.28
CA SER A 208 8.93 13.38 5.46
C SER A 208 8.39 13.68 4.05
N VAL A 209 7.35 14.50 3.93
CA VAL A 209 6.78 14.90 2.64
C VAL A 209 7.77 15.77 1.85
N LYS A 210 8.39 16.78 2.48
CA LYS A 210 9.40 17.63 1.82
C LYS A 210 10.57 16.82 1.29
N GLN A 211 11.08 15.89 2.10
CA GLN A 211 12.17 14.99 1.72
C GLN A 211 11.76 14.12 0.52
N LEU A 212 10.56 13.52 0.56
CA LEU A 212 10.06 12.68 -0.52
C LEU A 212 9.90 13.47 -1.83
N VAL A 213 9.30 14.66 -1.77
CA VAL A 213 9.09 15.53 -2.94
C VAL A 213 10.42 15.99 -3.53
N ALA A 214 11.40 16.35 -2.69
CA ALA A 214 12.74 16.73 -3.16
C ALA A 214 13.43 15.59 -3.92
N ILE A 215 13.34 14.36 -3.39
CA ILE A 215 13.88 13.16 -4.05
C ILE A 215 13.18 12.92 -5.40
N ILE A 216 11.85 12.98 -5.44
CA ILE A 216 11.09 12.78 -6.68
C ILE A 216 11.49 13.82 -7.73
N LYS A 217 11.46 15.12 -7.38
CA LYS A 217 11.79 16.20 -8.32
C LYS A 217 13.22 16.09 -8.84
N LYS A 218 14.18 15.79 -7.95
CA LYS A 218 15.58 15.61 -8.34
C LYS A 218 15.71 14.50 -9.39
N ASN A 219 15.18 13.31 -9.10
CA ASN A 219 15.31 12.17 -10.02
C ASN A 219 14.56 12.38 -11.35
N LEU A 220 13.41 13.04 -11.33
CA LEU A 220 12.67 13.36 -12.55
C LEU A 220 13.36 14.43 -13.42
N GLN A 221 14.14 15.34 -12.83
CA GLN A 221 14.94 16.31 -13.58
C GLN A 221 16.17 15.69 -14.25
N TYR A 222 16.81 14.70 -13.62
CA TYR A 222 17.96 13.99 -14.20
C TYR A 222 17.57 13.01 -15.32
N ASN A 223 16.31 12.60 -15.39
CA ASN A 223 15.79 11.65 -16.38
C ASN A 223 15.11 12.32 -17.59
N LYS A 224 15.18 13.66 -17.69
CA LYS A 224 14.79 14.43 -18.89
C LYS A 224 16.03 14.85 -19.66
#